data_AF-A0A2W6C056-F1
#
_entry.id   AF-A0A2W6C056-F1
#
_cell.length_a   1.000
_cell.length_b   1.000
_cell.length_c   1.000
_cell.angle_alpha   90.00
_cell.angle_beta   90.00
_cell.angle_gamma   90.00
#
_symmetry.space_group_name_H-M   'P 1'
#
loop_
_entity.id
_entity.type
_entity.pdbx_description
1 polymer ?
#
loop_
_entity_poly.entity_id
_entity_poly.type
_entity_poly.pdbx_seq_one_letter_code
_entity_poly.pdbx_strand_id
1 'polypeptide(L)'
;MPHHIDVISNEPLAGRQKLLARLWAEHDDVVVDAGDDSERGEHVLNTLQQIVPDIDRHEDPESFIAAVQERVDYTYLAIGALHDDAECPFRDVGSEITGGIVPHAQPA
;
A
#
# COMPACT_ATOMS: atom_id res chain seq x y z
N MET A 1 -4.21 6.98 -13.03
CA MET A 1 -4.37 5.54 -12.69
C MET A 1 -5.75 5.34 -12.07
N PRO A 2 -6.23 4.09 -11.92
CA PRO A 2 -7.38 3.79 -11.07
C PRO A 2 -7.13 4.21 -9.61
N HIS A 3 -8.18 4.17 -8.78
CA HIS A 3 -8.05 4.39 -7.34
C HIS A 3 -7.13 3.33 -6.75
N HIS A 4 -6.20 3.74 -5.89
CA HIS A 4 -5.20 2.86 -5.30
C HIS A 4 -4.98 3.17 -3.83
N ILE A 5 -4.35 2.22 -3.14
CA ILE A 5 -3.77 2.40 -1.82
C ILE A 5 -2.25 2.45 -1.93
N ASP A 6 -1.62 3.23 -1.06
CA ASP A 6 -0.16 3.32 -0.96
C ASP A 6 0.36 2.36 0.11
N VAL A 7 1.36 1.55 -0.24
CA VAL A 7 2.13 0.76 0.73
C VAL A 7 3.38 1.52 1.09
N ILE A 8 3.48 1.90 2.36
CA ILE A 8 4.46 2.90 2.83
C ILE A 8 5.37 2.27 3.88
N SER A 9 6.67 2.33 3.66
CA SER A 9 7.66 2.09 4.71
C SER A 9 7.64 3.27 5.67
N ASN A 10 7.42 3.01 6.96
CA ASN A 10 7.37 4.03 7.99
C ASN A 10 8.63 3.96 8.86
N GLU A 11 9.43 5.02 8.89
CA GLU A 11 10.61 5.12 9.77
C GLU A 11 10.35 6.17 10.85
N PRO A 12 9.64 5.82 11.93
CA PRO A 12 9.17 6.80 12.92
C PRO A 12 10.31 7.53 13.61
N LEU A 13 11.44 6.85 13.86
CA LEU A 13 12.62 7.45 14.49
C LEU A 13 13.32 8.49 13.59
N ALA A 14 13.21 8.32 12.28
CA ALA A 14 13.81 9.23 11.30
C ALA A 14 12.81 10.29 10.79
N GLY A 15 11.52 10.14 11.11
CA GLY A 15 10.45 10.99 10.60
C GLY A 15 10.29 10.91 9.08
N ARG A 16 10.55 9.72 8.50
CA ARG A 16 10.52 9.48 7.05
C ARG A 16 9.48 8.46 6.69
N GLN A 17 8.85 8.69 5.54
CA GLN A 17 7.96 7.73 4.90
C GLN A 17 8.38 7.57 3.45
N LYS A 18 8.39 6.33 2.98
CA LYS A 18 8.78 5.98 1.61
C LYS A 18 7.70 5.14 0.95
N LEU A 19 7.27 5.54 -0.24
CA LEU A 19 6.35 4.72 -1.03
C LEU A 19 7.07 3.47 -1.54
N LEU A 20 6.62 2.29 -1.12
CA LEU A 20 7.15 1.00 -1.57
C LEU A 20 6.46 0.50 -2.82
N ALA A 21 5.13 0.62 -2.85
CA ALA A 21 4.29 0.22 -3.97
C ALA A 21 2.91 0.88 -3.91
N ARG A 22 2.21 0.91 -5.04
CA ARG A 22 0.78 1.23 -5.17
C ARG A 22 0.00 -0.03 -5.49
N LEU A 23 -1.15 -0.21 -4.88
CA LEU A 23 -2.01 -1.37 -5.13
C LEU A 23 -3.42 -0.94 -5.52
N TRP A 24 -3.98 -1.61 -6.52
CA TRP A 24 -5.37 -1.45 -6.89
C TRP A 24 -5.96 -2.78 -7.36
N ALA A 25 -7.28 -2.92 -7.24
CA ALA A 25 -8.01 -4.03 -7.84
C ALA A 25 -8.23 -3.73 -9.32
N GLU A 26 -7.93 -4.70 -10.19
CA GLU A 26 -8.21 -4.60 -11.62
C GLU A 26 -8.62 -5.97 -12.17
N HIS A 27 -9.82 -6.04 -12.76
CA HIS A 27 -10.46 -7.28 -13.18
C HIS A 27 -10.58 -8.28 -12.02
N ASP A 28 -9.83 -9.38 -12.07
CA ASP A 28 -9.88 -10.51 -11.13
C ASP A 28 -8.55 -10.65 -10.36
N ASP A 29 -7.77 -9.56 -10.24
CA ASP A 29 -6.51 -9.60 -9.50
C ASP A 29 -6.19 -8.24 -8.84
N VAL A 30 -5.25 -8.29 -7.88
CA VAL A 30 -4.61 -7.12 -7.32
C VAL A 30 -3.36 -6.80 -8.12
N VAL A 31 -3.35 -5.61 -8.71
CA VAL A 31 -2.18 -5.10 -9.42
C VAL A 31 -1.29 -4.37 -8.43
N VAL A 32 0.02 -4.62 -8.55
CA VAL A 32 1.07 -3.94 -7.80
C VAL A 32 1.96 -3.12 -8.74
N ASP A 33 2.10 -1.84 -8.46
CA ASP A 33 3.12 -0.98 -9.07
C ASP A 33 4.23 -0.72 -8.06
N ALA A 34 5.40 -1.31 -8.30
CA ALA A 34 6.61 -1.10 -7.52
C ALA A 34 7.69 -0.32 -8.31
N GLY A 35 7.31 0.38 -9.38
CA GLY A 35 8.22 1.02 -10.32
C GLY A 35 9.06 -0.01 -11.10
N ASP A 36 10.33 0.31 -11.35
CA ASP A 36 11.26 -0.57 -12.09
C ASP A 36 11.73 -1.80 -11.29
N ASP A 37 11.29 -1.96 -10.04
CA ASP A 37 11.72 -3.03 -9.13
C ASP A 37 10.60 -4.07 -8.96
N SER A 38 10.48 -4.98 -9.93
CA SER A 38 9.47 -6.03 -9.93
C SER A 38 9.61 -7.02 -8.77
N GLU A 39 10.83 -7.28 -8.30
CA GLU A 39 11.09 -8.15 -7.14
C GLU A 39 10.51 -7.55 -5.85
N ARG A 40 10.59 -6.23 -5.69
CA ARG A 40 9.94 -5.52 -4.58
C ARG A 40 8.43 -5.66 -4.62
N GLY A 41 7.81 -5.56 -5.80
CA GLY A 41 6.36 -5.73 -5.97
C GLY A 41 5.89 -7.08 -5.45
N GLU A 42 6.56 -8.16 -5.86
CA GLU A 42 6.28 -9.51 -5.36
C GLU A 42 6.51 -9.64 -3.85
N HIS A 43 7.58 -9.03 -3.31
CA HIS A 43 7.84 -9.08 -1.88
C HIS A 43 6.75 -8.37 -1.05
N VAL A 44 6.29 -7.20 -1.51
CA VAL A 44 5.18 -6.46 -0.91
C VAL A 44 3.91 -7.31 -0.91
N LEU A 45 3.52 -7.83 -2.07
CA LEU A 45 2.33 -8.66 -2.19
C LEU A 45 2.37 -9.89 -1.29
N ASN A 46 3.51 -10.60 -1.24
CA ASN A 46 3.69 -11.75 -0.35
C ASN A 46 3.58 -11.36 1.13
N THR A 47 4.11 -10.19 1.51
CA THR A 47 4.00 -9.68 2.88
C THR A 47 2.55 -9.37 3.24
N LEU A 48 1.81 -8.73 2.34
CA LEU A 48 0.40 -8.40 2.55
C LEU A 48 -0.47 -9.67 2.64
N GLN A 49 -0.21 -10.67 1.81
CA GLN A 49 -0.91 -11.96 1.87
C GLN A 49 -0.67 -12.70 3.20
N GLN A 50 0.50 -12.54 3.83
CA GLN A 50 0.75 -13.10 5.17
C GLN A 50 -0.07 -12.41 6.27
N ILE A 51 -0.43 -11.13 6.07
CA ILE A 51 -1.24 -10.35 7.01
C ILE A 51 -2.74 -10.59 6.78
N VAL A 52 -3.15 -10.80 5.53
CA VAL A 52 -4.51 -11.11 5.11
C VAL A 52 -4.58 -12.50 4.46
N PRO A 53 -4.32 -13.59 5.20
CA PRO A 53 -4.21 -14.94 4.62
C PRO A 53 -5.56 -15.59 4.27
N ASP A 54 -6.65 -15.03 4.77
CA ASP A 54 -8.02 -15.53 4.67
C ASP A 54 -8.79 -15.00 3.45
N ILE A 55 -8.22 -14.06 2.70
CA ILE A 55 -8.82 -13.51 1.49
C ILE A 55 -7.86 -13.76 0.32
N ASP A 56 -8.35 -14.47 -0.69
CA ASP A 56 -7.59 -14.68 -1.93
C ASP A 56 -7.75 -13.47 -2.85
N ARG A 57 -6.63 -12.81 -3.13
CA ARG A 57 -6.57 -11.63 -4.00
C ARG A 57 -7.00 -11.91 -5.45
N HIS A 58 -6.97 -13.17 -5.89
CA HIS A 58 -7.38 -13.59 -7.23
C HIS A 58 -8.88 -13.94 -7.31
N GLU A 59 -9.52 -14.21 -6.17
CA GLU A 59 -10.96 -14.49 -6.11
C GLU A 59 -11.76 -13.25 -5.71
N ASP A 60 -11.21 -12.41 -4.81
CA ASP A 60 -11.86 -11.20 -4.33
C ASP A 60 -10.83 -10.06 -4.08
N PRO A 61 -10.34 -9.41 -5.15
CA PRO A 61 -9.31 -8.38 -5.06
C PRO A 61 -9.78 -7.13 -4.30
N GLU A 62 -11.05 -6.76 -4.41
CA GLU A 62 -11.60 -5.58 -3.70
C GLU A 62 -11.63 -5.81 -2.18
N SER A 63 -12.13 -6.97 -1.74
CA SER A 63 -12.12 -7.31 -0.31
C SER A 63 -10.69 -7.47 0.22
N PHE A 64 -9.75 -7.96 -0.59
CA PHE A 64 -8.34 -8.03 -0.21
C PHE A 64 -7.78 -6.62 0.06
N ILE A 65 -7.99 -5.66 -0.85
CA ILE A 65 -7.53 -4.27 -0.68
C ILE A 65 -8.14 -3.64 0.58
N ALA A 66 -9.44 -3.81 0.80
CA ALA A 66 -10.11 -3.28 1.99
C ALA A 66 -9.53 -3.88 3.28
N ALA A 67 -9.30 -5.19 3.32
CA ALA A 67 -8.73 -5.86 4.48
C ALA A 67 -7.26 -5.48 4.72
N VAL A 68 -6.47 -5.25 3.66
CA VAL A 68 -5.11 -4.72 3.79
C VAL A 68 -5.15 -3.35 4.48
N GLN A 69 -6.03 -2.46 4.04
CA GLN A 69 -6.17 -1.13 4.63
C GLN A 69 -6.60 -1.17 6.11
N GLU A 70 -7.46 -2.13 6.49
CA GLU A 70 -7.93 -2.28 7.87
C GLU A 70 -6.90 -2.94 8.80
N ARG A 71 -6.17 -3.95 8.30
CA ARG A 71 -5.38 -4.85 9.15
C ARG A 71 -3.89 -4.51 9.20
N VAL A 72 -3.41 -3.73 8.24
CA VAL A 72 -2.00 -3.30 8.20
C VAL A 72 -1.88 -1.93 8.87
N ASP A 73 -1.57 -1.97 10.16
CA ASP A 73 -1.11 -0.81 10.92
C ASP A 73 0.11 -1.21 11.75
N TYR A 74 1.26 -1.32 11.08
CA TYR A 74 2.52 -1.64 11.74
C TYR A 74 3.36 -0.38 11.90
N THR A 75 4.11 -0.31 13.00
CA THR A 75 5.11 0.73 13.28
C THR A 75 6.04 1.04 12.09
N TYR A 76 6.31 0.03 11.25
CA TYR A 76 7.25 0.12 10.13
C TYR A 76 6.60 -0.04 8.73
N LEU A 77 5.32 -0.40 8.67
CA LEU A 77 4.58 -0.58 7.42
C LEU A 77 3.17 0.01 7.57
N ALA A 78 2.85 0.96 6.72
CA ALA A 78 1.61 1.71 6.75
C ALA A 78 0.87 1.61 5.42
N ILE A 79 -0.46 1.68 5.48
CA ILE A 79 -1.32 1.76 4.31
C ILE A 79 -1.98 3.13 4.23
N GLY A 80 -1.85 3.79 3.08
CA GLY A 80 -2.56 5.03 2.77
C GLY A 80 -4.06 4.78 2.54
N ALA A 81 -4.87 5.84 2.63
CA ALA A 81 -6.27 5.76 2.25
C ALA A 81 -6.43 5.44 0.76
N LEU A 82 -7.58 4.91 0.35
CA LEU A 82 -7.92 4.75 -1.08
C LEU A 82 -8.09 6.14 -1.72
N HIS A 83 -7.36 6.42 -2.79
CA HIS A 83 -7.34 7.74 -3.44
C HIS A 83 -6.93 7.63 -4.92
N ASP A 84 -7.01 8.75 -5.66
CA ASP A 84 -6.53 8.85 -7.03
C ASP A 84 -5.13 9.48 -7.14
N ASP A 85 -4.50 9.46 -8.33
CA ASP A 85 -3.16 10.02 -8.53
C ASP A 85 -3.05 11.52 -8.20
N ALA A 86 -4.13 12.30 -8.31
CA ALA A 86 -4.09 13.73 -8.03
C ALA A 86 -4.01 14.02 -6.53
N GLU A 87 -4.49 13.08 -5.72
CA GLU A 87 -4.46 13.12 -4.25
C GLU A 87 -3.24 12.40 -3.66
N CYS A 88 -2.44 11.72 -4.49
CA CYS A 88 -1.31 10.93 -4.03
C CYS A 88 -0.19 11.84 -3.47
N PRO A 89 0.20 11.68 -2.19
CA PRO A 89 1.23 12.51 -1.57
C PRO A 89 2.63 12.16 -2.08
N PHE A 90 2.78 11.02 -2.76
CA PHE A 90 4.02 10.54 -3.32
C PHE A 90 4.03 10.75 -4.83
N ARG A 91 5.10 11.37 -5.33
CA ARG A 91 5.25 11.61 -6.77
C ARG A 91 5.43 10.29 -7.53
N ASP A 92 6.39 9.48 -7.09
CA ASP A 92 6.82 8.25 -7.76
C ASP A 92 7.09 7.14 -6.73
N VAL A 93 7.03 5.88 -7.14
CA VAL A 93 7.46 4.76 -6.27
C VAL A 93 8.92 4.95 -5.88
N GLY A 94 9.22 4.74 -4.61
CA GLY A 94 10.54 4.97 -4.02
C GLY A 94 10.77 6.43 -3.58
N SER A 95 9.85 7.35 -3.85
CA SER A 95 9.91 8.71 -3.32
C SER A 95 9.71 8.73 -1.80
N GLU A 96 10.36 9.71 -1.15
CA GLU A 96 10.35 9.89 0.29
C GLU A 96 9.70 11.23 0.64
N ILE A 97 8.97 11.26 1.75
CA ILE A 97 8.49 12.48 2.38
C ILE A 97 9.06 12.60 3.80
N THR A 98 9.28 13.83 4.25
CA THR A 98 9.78 14.16 5.58
C THR A 98 8.82 15.10 6.29
N GLY A 99 8.55 14.84 7.58
CA GLY A 99 7.79 15.77 8.43
C GLY A 99 6.26 15.82 8.24
N GLY A 100 5.69 14.99 7.37
CA GLY A 100 4.25 14.77 7.27
C GLY A 100 3.95 13.29 7.39
N ILE A 101 3.20 12.88 8.41
CA ILE A 101 2.65 11.53 8.49
C ILE A 101 1.48 11.51 7.52
N VAL A 102 1.53 10.70 6.44
CA VAL A 102 0.32 10.40 5.68
C VAL A 102 -0.68 9.79 6.67
N PRO A 103 -1.87 10.38 6.88
CA PRO A 103 -2.84 9.85 7.82
C PRO A 103 -3.13 8.40 7.44
N HIS A 104 -2.78 7.48 8.34
CA HIS A 104 -3.10 6.07 8.19
C HIS A 104 -4.62 5.93 8.17
N ALA A 105 -5.12 4.94 7.41
CA ALA A 105 -6.52 4.58 7.49
C ALA A 105 -6.85 4.24 8.95
N GLN A 106 -7.63 5.08 9.61
CA GLN A 106 -8.08 4.79 10.97
C GLN A 106 -9.20 3.75 10.86
N PRO A 107 -9.14 2.63 11.60
CA PRO A 107 -10.29 1.75 11.69
C PRO A 107 -11.47 2.54 12.26
N ALA A 108 -12.64 2.39 11.62
CA ALA A 108 -13.89 3.06 11.98
C ALA A 108 -14.46 2.56 13.32
#